data_AF-A0A953FF04-F1
#
_entry.id   AF-A0A953FF04-F1
#
_cell.length_a   1.000
_cell.length_b   1.000
_cell.length_c   1.000
_cell.angle_alpha   90.00
_cell.angle_beta   90.00
_cell.angle_gamma   90.00
#
_symmetry.space_group_name_H-M   'P 1'
#
loop_
_entity.id
_entity.type
_entity.pdbx_description
1 polymer ?
#
loop_
_entity_poly.entity_id
_entity_poly.type
_entity_poly.pdbx_seq_one_letter_code
_entity_poly.pdbx_strand_id
1 'polypeptide(L)'
;IERLLDKVNHLIIGGGMPYTFFKAMGGSIGNSLVEADKLDLAKELIAKAKAKGVELHLPIDSVTADKFDAAANTGLAANNAIPDGWMGLDIGPQAQTVFAGVIEKSRTILWNGPMGVFEMEKFEAGTKRVAEAVVQATKKGAFSLIGGGDSAAAVAQFGFSDDVSYVSTGGGALLEYFEGKVLPGVKALE
;
A
#
# COMPACT_ATOMS: atom_id res chain seq x y z
N ILE A 1 -1.85 -8.01 -8.68
CA ILE A 1 -2.74 -8.37 -7.52
C ILE A 1 -3.30 -9.78 -7.66
N GLU A 2 -4.00 -10.12 -8.74
CA GLU A 2 -4.68 -11.42 -8.90
C GLU A 2 -3.79 -12.63 -8.61
N ARG A 3 -2.56 -12.66 -9.15
CA ARG A 3 -1.57 -13.73 -8.89
C ARG A 3 -1.12 -13.80 -7.43
N LEU A 4 -1.03 -12.65 -6.75
CA LEU A 4 -0.62 -12.59 -5.34
C LEU A 4 -1.70 -13.17 -4.43
N LEU A 5 -2.99 -13.08 -4.81
CA LEU A 5 -4.08 -13.68 -4.05
C LEU A 5 -3.96 -15.21 -3.93
N ASP A 6 -3.18 -15.87 -4.79
CA ASP A 6 -2.88 -17.31 -4.68
C ASP A 6 -1.79 -17.63 -3.65
N LYS A 7 -1.11 -16.61 -3.11
CA LYS A 7 0.12 -16.77 -2.33
C LYS A 7 0.08 -16.11 -0.96
N VAL A 8 -0.79 -15.11 -0.75
CA VAL A 8 -0.84 -14.32 0.49
C VAL A 8 -2.02 -14.71 1.37
N ASN A 9 -1.86 -14.54 2.69
CA ASN A 9 -2.97 -14.66 3.65
C ASN A 9 -3.68 -13.33 3.86
N HIS A 10 -2.91 -12.24 3.90
CA HIS A 10 -3.40 -10.88 4.05
C HIS A 10 -2.91 -10.04 2.87
N LEU A 11 -3.79 -9.21 2.31
CA LEU A 11 -3.46 -8.23 1.29
C LEU A 11 -3.81 -6.84 1.82
N ILE A 12 -2.82 -5.98 2.01
CA ILE A 12 -3.00 -4.59 2.42
C ILE A 12 -2.88 -3.70 1.18
N ILE A 13 -3.82 -2.79 0.98
CA ILE A 13 -3.77 -1.80 -0.11
C ILE A 13 -3.74 -0.39 0.51
N GLY A 14 -2.76 0.42 0.12
CA GLY A 14 -2.61 1.82 0.54
C GLY A 14 -2.31 2.75 -0.65
N GLY A 15 -1.96 4.00 -0.38
CA GLY A 15 -1.69 5.00 -1.42
C GLY A 15 -2.96 5.49 -2.11
N GLY A 16 -2.89 5.77 -3.42
CA GLY A 16 -4.04 6.22 -4.21
C GLY A 16 -4.99 5.10 -4.65
N MET A 17 -4.52 3.84 -4.64
CA MET A 17 -5.29 2.69 -5.14
C MET A 17 -6.59 2.40 -4.38
N PRO A 18 -6.66 2.51 -3.03
CA PRO A 18 -7.87 2.20 -2.27
C PRO A 18 -9.10 3.00 -2.68
N TYR A 19 -8.94 4.23 -3.15
CA TYR A 19 -10.09 5.07 -3.51
C TYR A 19 -10.87 4.49 -4.70
N THR A 20 -10.20 3.80 -5.64
CA THR A 20 -10.89 3.01 -6.68
C THR A 20 -11.74 1.89 -6.07
N PHE A 21 -11.26 1.21 -5.03
CA PHE A 21 -12.03 0.18 -4.32
C PHE A 21 -13.22 0.79 -3.56
N PHE A 22 -13.02 1.88 -2.82
CA PHE A 22 -14.11 2.55 -2.11
C PHE A 22 -15.17 3.11 -3.05
N LYS A 23 -14.76 3.70 -4.18
CA LYS A 23 -15.69 4.15 -5.22
C LYS A 23 -16.47 2.98 -5.81
N ALA A 24 -15.80 1.85 -6.08
CA ALA A 24 -16.44 0.65 -6.61
C ALA A 24 -17.46 0.02 -5.64
N MET A 25 -17.27 0.21 -4.33
CA MET A 25 -18.22 -0.17 -3.26
C MET A 25 -19.32 0.87 -3.01
N GLY A 26 -19.36 1.97 -3.78
CA GLY A 26 -20.39 3.02 -3.67
C GLY A 26 -20.05 4.14 -2.68
N GLY A 27 -18.82 4.21 -2.17
CA GLY A 27 -18.37 5.28 -1.28
C GLY A 27 -18.14 6.62 -2.00
N SER A 28 -18.17 7.70 -1.22
CA SER A 28 -17.72 9.03 -1.64
C SER A 28 -16.24 9.19 -1.33
N ILE A 29 -15.46 9.55 -2.36
CA ILE A 29 -14.00 9.71 -2.27
C ILE A 29 -13.55 11.16 -2.51
N GLY A 30 -14.49 12.11 -2.57
CA GLY A 30 -14.19 13.50 -2.94
C GLY A 30 -13.40 13.60 -4.25
N ASN A 31 -12.31 14.35 -4.22
CA ASN A 31 -11.37 14.55 -5.33
C ASN A 31 -10.20 13.55 -5.33
N SER A 32 -10.28 12.47 -4.56
CA SER A 32 -9.19 11.47 -4.49
C SER A 32 -8.99 10.77 -5.85
N LEU A 33 -7.76 10.28 -6.08
CA LEU A 33 -7.37 9.61 -7.31
C LEU A 33 -8.24 8.37 -7.56
N VAL A 34 -8.80 8.22 -8.76
CA VAL A 34 -9.61 7.06 -9.14
C VAL A 34 -9.35 6.64 -10.57
N GLU A 35 -9.18 5.33 -10.76
CA GLU A 35 -9.15 4.70 -12.08
C GLU A 35 -10.56 4.22 -12.44
N ALA A 36 -11.34 5.10 -13.08
CA ALA A 36 -12.76 4.84 -13.37
C ALA A 36 -12.98 3.61 -14.26
N ASP A 37 -12.02 3.28 -15.13
CA ASP A 37 -12.04 2.09 -15.99
C ASP A 37 -11.71 0.78 -15.24
N LYS A 38 -11.27 0.87 -13.97
CA LYS A 38 -10.90 -0.27 -13.13
C LYS A 38 -11.90 -0.58 -12.02
N LEU A 39 -13.05 0.10 -11.96
CA LEU A 39 -14.03 -0.11 -10.89
C LEU A 39 -14.58 -1.53 -10.85
N ASP A 40 -14.89 -2.13 -12.00
CA ASP A 40 -15.40 -3.50 -12.04
C ASP A 40 -14.31 -4.52 -11.68
N LEU A 41 -13.07 -4.29 -12.12
CA LEU A 41 -11.92 -5.07 -11.68
C LEU A 41 -11.74 -5.01 -10.15
N ALA A 42 -11.90 -3.84 -9.53
CA ALA A 42 -11.81 -3.71 -8.08
C ALA A 42 -12.87 -4.57 -7.36
N LYS A 43 -14.12 -4.60 -7.85
CA LYS A 43 -15.18 -5.47 -7.31
C LYS A 43 -14.83 -6.95 -7.47
N GLU A 44 -14.32 -7.33 -8.64
CA GLU A 44 -13.87 -8.70 -8.89
C GLU A 44 -12.75 -9.12 -7.95
N LEU A 45 -11.77 -8.24 -7.71
CA LEU A 45 -10.65 -8.52 -6.80
C LEU A 45 -11.12 -8.70 -5.35
N ILE A 46 -12.08 -7.90 -4.88
CA ILE A 46 -12.72 -8.09 -3.56
C ILE A 46 -13.39 -9.47 -3.49
N ALA A 47 -14.16 -9.85 -4.51
CA ALA A 47 -14.83 -11.14 -4.55
C ALA A 47 -13.83 -12.31 -4.61
N LYS A 48 -12.77 -12.20 -5.41
CA LYS A 48 -11.70 -13.20 -5.52
C LYS A 48 -10.93 -13.35 -4.21
N ALA A 49 -10.59 -12.26 -3.52
CA ALA A 49 -9.94 -12.31 -2.22
C ALA A 49 -10.80 -13.09 -1.21
N LYS A 50 -12.10 -12.76 -1.14
CA LYS A 50 -13.06 -13.49 -0.28
C LYS A 50 -13.17 -14.97 -0.63
N ALA A 51 -13.29 -15.31 -1.91
CA ALA A 51 -13.40 -16.70 -2.37
C ALA A 51 -12.14 -17.53 -2.07
N LYS A 52 -10.96 -16.89 -2.03
CA LYS A 52 -9.68 -17.52 -1.70
C LYS A 52 -9.34 -17.51 -0.21
N GLY A 53 -10.20 -16.93 0.63
CA GLY A 53 -9.92 -16.76 2.06
C GLY A 53 -8.78 -15.80 2.37
N VAL A 54 -8.48 -14.88 1.44
CA VAL A 54 -7.50 -13.81 1.65
C VAL A 54 -8.18 -12.66 2.39
N GLU A 55 -7.60 -12.22 3.49
CA GLU A 55 -8.04 -11.04 4.21
C GLU A 55 -7.56 -9.78 3.50
N LEU A 56 -8.48 -9.11 2.79
CA LEU A 56 -8.22 -7.84 2.13
C LEU A 56 -8.42 -6.68 3.13
N HIS A 57 -7.36 -5.90 3.34
CA HIS A 57 -7.34 -4.72 4.22
C HIS A 57 -7.31 -3.45 3.37
N LEU A 58 -8.39 -2.67 3.46
CA LEU A 58 -8.48 -1.32 2.91
C LEU A 58 -8.43 -0.30 4.07
N PRO A 59 -7.84 0.89 3.87
CA PRO A 59 -7.67 1.87 4.94
C PRO A 59 -9.03 2.45 5.32
N ILE A 60 -9.38 2.41 6.61
CA ILE A 60 -10.70 2.85 7.10
C ILE A 60 -10.83 4.38 7.02
N ASP A 61 -9.74 5.08 7.29
CA ASP A 61 -9.62 6.53 7.29
C ASP A 61 -8.39 7.01 6.50
N SER A 62 -8.38 8.29 6.14
CA SER A 62 -7.25 8.93 5.47
C SER A 62 -7.07 10.38 5.91
N VAL A 63 -5.81 10.79 5.95
CA VAL A 63 -5.43 12.20 6.04
C VAL A 63 -5.80 12.84 4.72
N THR A 64 -6.70 13.81 4.78
CA THR A 64 -7.23 14.49 3.60
C THR A 64 -6.58 15.86 3.43
N ALA A 65 -6.54 16.35 2.20
CA ALA A 65 -6.09 17.69 1.85
C ALA A 65 -7.06 18.39 0.89
N ASP A 66 -7.12 19.72 0.94
CA ASP A 66 -7.90 20.53 0.00
C ASP A 66 -7.21 20.72 -1.37
N LYS A 67 -5.91 20.41 -1.46
CA LYS A 67 -5.13 20.37 -2.70
C LYS A 67 -3.92 19.44 -2.57
N PHE A 68 -3.38 18.98 -3.69
CA PHE A 68 -2.13 18.22 -3.76
C PHE A 68 -0.93 19.17 -3.62
N ASP A 69 -0.57 19.53 -2.39
CA ASP A 69 0.45 20.52 -2.09
C ASP A 69 0.96 20.34 -0.65
N ALA A 70 2.26 20.52 -0.41
CA ALA A 70 2.83 20.46 0.94
C ALA A 70 2.24 21.54 1.88
N ALA A 71 1.78 22.66 1.34
CA ALA A 71 1.14 23.75 2.07
C ALA A 71 -0.39 23.60 2.20
N ALA A 72 -0.99 22.49 1.75
CA ALA A 72 -2.43 22.26 1.84
C ALA A 72 -2.98 22.30 3.27
N ASN A 73 -4.25 22.68 3.40
CA ASN A 73 -4.98 22.45 4.65
C ASN A 73 -5.24 20.96 4.79
N THR A 74 -5.11 20.42 6.00
CA THR A 74 -5.31 18.99 6.25
C THR A 74 -6.54 18.73 7.10
N GLY A 75 -7.07 17.52 6.94
CA GLY A 75 -8.21 17.00 7.68
C GLY A 75 -8.12 15.49 7.82
N LEU A 76 -9.19 14.91 8.37
CA LEU A 76 -9.34 13.46 8.49
C LEU A 76 -10.75 13.08 8.07
N ALA A 77 -10.88 12.03 7.26
CA ALA A 77 -12.17 11.50 6.85
C ALA A 77 -12.13 9.97 6.75
N ALA A 78 -13.30 9.35 6.86
CA ALA A 78 -13.48 7.95 6.49
C ALA A 78 -13.38 7.82 4.96
N ASN A 79 -12.74 6.76 4.47
CA ASN A 79 -12.46 6.61 3.04
C ASN A 79 -13.67 6.33 2.14
N ASN A 80 -14.81 6.00 2.74
CA ASN A 80 -16.09 5.88 2.05
C ASN A 80 -16.94 7.17 2.13
N ALA A 81 -16.43 8.23 2.78
CA ALA A 81 -17.16 9.47 3.03
C ALA A 81 -16.23 10.71 3.02
N ILE A 82 -15.27 10.76 2.08
CA ILE A 82 -14.43 11.94 1.91
C ILE A 82 -15.28 13.08 1.32
N PRO A 83 -15.25 14.29 1.92
CA PRO A 83 -16.00 15.44 1.41
C PRO A 83 -15.56 15.89 0.01
N ASP A 84 -16.49 16.45 -0.76
CA ASP A 84 -16.18 17.09 -2.04
C ASP A 84 -15.17 18.23 -1.85
N GLY A 85 -14.26 18.40 -2.81
CA GLY A 85 -13.16 19.36 -2.71
C GLY A 85 -11.94 18.85 -1.95
N TRP A 86 -12.06 17.76 -1.18
CA TRP A 86 -10.95 17.14 -0.45
C TRP A 86 -10.48 15.85 -1.12
N MET A 87 -9.22 15.49 -0.92
CA MET A 87 -8.61 14.24 -1.42
C MET A 87 -7.78 13.58 -0.33
N GLY A 88 -7.80 12.25 -0.27
CA GLY A 88 -6.94 11.51 0.65
C GLY A 88 -5.52 11.38 0.11
N LEU A 89 -4.53 11.78 0.91
CA LEU A 89 -3.11 11.79 0.51
C LEU A 89 -2.21 10.91 1.40
N ASP A 90 -2.72 10.37 2.50
CA ASP A 90 -2.06 9.39 3.35
C ASP A 90 -3.10 8.60 4.17
N ILE A 91 -2.74 7.43 4.67
CA ILE A 91 -3.62 6.63 5.53
C ILE A 91 -3.78 7.30 6.92
N GLY A 92 -5.00 7.25 7.45
CA GLY A 92 -5.32 7.85 8.74
C GLY A 92 -4.84 7.01 9.94
N PRO A 93 -4.91 7.55 11.16
CA PRO A 93 -4.40 6.90 12.36
C PRO A 93 -5.08 5.55 12.67
N GLN A 94 -6.35 5.36 12.29
CA GLN A 94 -7.03 4.07 12.51
C GLN A 94 -6.49 3.02 11.55
N ALA A 95 -6.40 3.34 10.25
CA ALA A 95 -5.80 2.48 9.25
C ALA A 95 -4.35 2.13 9.59
N GLN A 96 -3.55 3.10 10.02
CA GLN A 96 -2.18 2.90 10.51
C GLN A 96 -2.10 1.85 11.62
N THR A 97 -2.99 1.93 12.61
CA THR A 97 -3.05 1.00 13.73
C THR A 97 -3.38 -0.41 13.27
N VAL A 98 -4.42 -0.55 12.42
CA VAL A 98 -4.85 -1.85 11.89
C VAL A 98 -3.75 -2.48 11.03
N PHE A 99 -3.18 -1.72 10.09
CA PHE A 99 -2.18 -2.22 9.16
C PHE A 99 -0.91 -2.64 9.89
N ALA A 100 -0.41 -1.82 10.83
CA ALA A 100 0.74 -2.18 11.65
C ALA A 100 0.50 -3.48 12.43
N GLY A 101 -0.70 -3.65 13.01
CA GLY A 101 -1.06 -4.87 13.73
C GLY A 101 -1.06 -6.13 12.86
N VAL A 102 -1.45 -6.04 11.58
CA VAL A 102 -1.39 -7.15 10.62
C VAL A 102 0.07 -7.45 10.23
N ILE A 103 0.84 -6.41 9.92
CA ILE A 103 2.25 -6.53 9.51
C ILE A 103 3.08 -7.17 10.62
N GLU A 104 2.94 -6.70 11.87
CA GLU A 104 3.73 -7.19 13.00
C GLU A 104 3.45 -8.65 13.38
N LYS A 105 2.31 -9.22 12.93
CA LYS A 105 1.94 -10.62 13.12
C LYS A 105 2.37 -11.51 11.95
N SER A 106 2.82 -10.91 10.85
CA SER A 106 3.17 -11.62 9.61
C SER A 106 4.59 -12.21 9.69
N ARG A 107 4.79 -13.41 9.13
CA ARG A 107 6.11 -14.08 9.08
C ARG A 107 6.90 -13.78 7.80
N THR A 108 6.20 -13.40 6.74
CA THR A 108 6.78 -13.03 5.46
C THR A 108 6.03 -11.82 4.93
N ILE A 109 6.76 -10.75 4.61
CA ILE A 109 6.21 -9.46 4.22
C ILE A 109 6.82 -9.08 2.89
N LEU A 110 5.96 -8.78 1.91
CA LEU A 110 6.34 -8.12 0.67
C LEU A 110 5.68 -6.73 0.68
N TRP A 111 6.48 -5.68 0.70
CA TRP A 111 5.99 -4.31 0.67
C TRP A 111 6.43 -3.62 -0.63
N ASN A 112 5.45 -3.11 -1.40
CA ASN A 112 5.69 -2.36 -2.62
C ASN A 112 4.65 -1.24 -2.78
N GLY A 113 5.12 0.01 -2.79
CA GLY A 113 4.34 1.24 -2.86
C GLY A 113 4.16 1.91 -1.48
N PRO A 114 4.31 3.25 -1.37
CA PRO A 114 4.07 3.98 -0.13
C PRO A 114 2.56 4.02 0.22
N MET A 115 2.24 4.43 1.45
CA MET A 115 0.85 4.55 1.90
C MET A 115 0.23 5.92 1.63
N GLY A 116 1.08 6.92 1.36
CA GLY A 116 0.73 8.30 1.07
C GLY A 116 1.84 9.00 0.28
N VAL A 117 1.70 10.31 0.09
CA VAL A 117 2.66 11.17 -0.62
C VAL A 117 3.82 11.52 0.32
N PHE A 118 4.66 10.52 0.62
CA PHE A 118 5.67 10.56 1.67
C PHE A 118 6.79 11.59 1.45
N GLU A 119 6.88 12.18 0.25
CA GLU A 119 7.75 13.29 -0.07
C GLU A 119 7.30 14.60 0.60
N MET A 120 6.07 14.64 1.12
CA MET A 120 5.50 15.78 1.85
C MET A 120 5.28 15.41 3.33
N GLU A 121 5.88 16.17 4.24
CA GLU A 121 5.86 15.91 5.69
C GLU A 121 4.44 15.69 6.28
N LYS A 122 3.43 16.36 5.73
CA LYS A 122 2.03 16.20 6.16
C LYS A 122 1.41 14.85 5.79
N PHE A 123 2.02 14.10 4.87
CA PHE A 123 1.47 12.90 4.24
C PHE A 123 2.45 11.71 4.27
N GLU A 124 3.49 11.78 5.12
CA GLU A 124 4.48 10.70 5.28
C GLU A 124 4.19 9.74 6.45
N ALA A 125 3.33 10.13 7.38
CA ALA A 125 3.14 9.44 8.66
C ALA A 125 2.68 7.98 8.48
N GLY A 126 1.77 7.72 7.54
CA GLY A 126 1.29 6.38 7.24
C GLY A 126 2.35 5.50 6.62
N THR A 127 3.11 6.03 5.66
CA THR A 127 4.24 5.32 5.04
C THR A 127 5.30 4.98 6.10
N LYS A 128 5.64 5.94 6.96
CA LYS A 128 6.58 5.76 8.07
C LYS A 128 6.08 4.70 9.05
N ARG A 129 4.81 4.75 9.44
CA ARG A 129 4.23 3.78 10.40
C ARG A 129 4.25 2.35 9.85
N VAL A 130 3.99 2.18 8.55
CA VAL A 130 4.13 0.88 7.88
C VAL A 130 5.59 0.44 7.87
N ALA A 131 6.53 1.31 7.51
CA ALA A 131 7.96 0.98 7.54
C ALA A 131 8.42 0.54 8.95
N GLU A 132 8.02 1.26 9.99
CA GLU A 132 8.29 0.90 11.39
C GLU A 132 7.71 -0.49 11.74
N ALA A 133 6.47 -0.77 11.34
CA ALA A 133 5.85 -2.07 11.59
C ALA A 133 6.60 -3.22 10.89
N VAL A 134 7.08 -3.00 9.66
CA VAL A 134 7.91 -3.97 8.93
C VAL A 134 9.24 -4.22 9.66
N VAL A 135 9.91 -3.16 10.11
CA VAL A 135 11.13 -3.26 10.92
C VAL A 135 10.87 -4.06 12.20
N GLN A 136 9.79 -3.77 12.92
CA GLN A 136 9.45 -4.49 14.14
C GLN A 136 9.16 -5.97 13.88
N ALA A 137 8.44 -6.30 12.81
CA ALA A 137 8.21 -7.69 12.40
C ALA A 137 9.53 -8.40 12.07
N THR A 138 10.43 -7.72 11.35
CA THR A 138 11.74 -8.26 10.97
C THR A 138 12.61 -8.54 12.19
N LYS A 139 12.65 -7.61 13.15
CA LYS A 139 13.35 -7.79 14.44
C LYS A 139 12.78 -8.95 15.26
N LYS A 140 11.49 -9.29 15.09
CA LYS A 140 10.82 -10.45 15.68
C LYS A 140 11.04 -11.76 14.89
N GLY A 141 11.81 -11.73 13.80
CA GLY A 141 12.18 -12.90 12.99
C GLY A 141 11.35 -13.11 11.72
N ALA A 142 10.52 -12.15 11.32
CA ALA A 142 9.87 -12.19 10.01
C ALA A 142 10.87 -11.90 8.88
N PHE A 143 10.60 -12.44 7.69
CA PHE A 143 11.32 -12.04 6.48
C PHE A 143 10.61 -10.85 5.83
N SER A 144 11.32 -9.75 5.57
CA SER A 144 10.78 -8.56 4.88
C SER A 144 11.49 -8.28 3.55
N LEU A 145 10.70 -8.22 2.49
CA LEU A 145 11.12 -7.88 1.14
C LEU A 145 10.54 -6.51 0.78
N ILE A 146 11.39 -5.49 0.68
CA ILE A 146 11.01 -4.18 0.18
C ILE A 146 11.21 -4.17 -1.33
N GLY A 147 10.13 -3.93 -2.08
CA GLY A 147 10.14 -3.85 -3.54
C GLY A 147 9.65 -2.49 -4.03
N GLY A 148 10.05 -2.11 -5.24
CA GLY A 148 9.67 -0.83 -5.83
C GLY A 148 10.61 0.32 -5.43
N GLY A 149 10.80 1.27 -6.36
CA GLY A 149 11.69 2.41 -6.14
C GLY A 149 11.23 3.30 -4.97
N ASP A 150 9.92 3.59 -4.92
CA ASP A 150 9.36 4.51 -3.92
C ASP A 150 9.39 3.92 -2.50
N SER A 151 9.07 2.62 -2.33
CA SER A 151 9.21 1.98 -1.01
C SER A 151 10.66 1.92 -0.57
N ALA A 152 11.60 1.61 -1.47
CA ALA A 152 13.03 1.61 -1.15
C ALA A 152 13.53 3.03 -0.78
N ALA A 153 13.03 4.07 -1.46
CA ALA A 153 13.31 5.46 -1.12
C ALA A 153 12.74 5.82 0.26
N ALA A 154 11.51 5.37 0.58
CA ALA A 154 10.88 5.61 1.88
C ALA A 154 11.65 4.96 3.04
N VAL A 155 12.04 3.68 2.97
CA VAL A 155 12.87 3.08 4.03
C VAL A 155 14.23 3.75 4.16
N ALA A 156 14.83 4.20 3.05
CA ALA A 156 16.08 4.95 3.09
C ALA A 156 15.91 6.33 3.77
N GLN A 157 14.86 7.09 3.40
CA GLN A 157 14.52 8.38 4.01
C GLN A 157 14.33 8.27 5.52
N PHE A 158 13.72 7.20 6.01
CA PHE A 158 13.48 6.98 7.43
C PHE A 158 14.63 6.28 8.17
N GLY A 159 15.72 5.94 7.49
CA GLY A 159 16.90 5.31 8.10
C GLY A 159 16.71 3.84 8.49
N PHE A 160 15.84 3.12 7.79
CA PHE A 160 15.47 1.73 8.08
C PHE A 160 16.06 0.70 7.10
N SER A 161 16.91 1.12 6.16
CA SER A 161 17.46 0.22 5.13
C SER A 161 18.19 -1.01 5.70
N ASP A 162 18.90 -0.84 6.82
CA ASP A 162 19.64 -1.92 7.49
C ASP A 162 18.77 -2.74 8.47
N ASP A 163 17.53 -2.32 8.69
CA ASP A 163 16.59 -2.93 9.63
C ASP A 163 15.56 -3.87 8.95
N VAL A 164 15.66 -4.05 7.63
CA VAL A 164 14.80 -4.94 6.82
C VAL A 164 15.61 -6.09 6.21
N SER A 165 14.97 -7.20 5.83
CA SER A 165 15.72 -8.39 5.36
C SER A 165 16.31 -8.22 3.96
N TYR A 166 15.59 -7.56 3.05
CA TYR A 166 16.05 -7.35 1.68
C TYR A 166 15.37 -6.15 1.03
N VAL A 167 16.17 -5.24 0.46
CA VAL A 167 15.70 -4.14 -0.39
C VAL A 167 16.01 -4.47 -1.85
N SER A 168 14.98 -4.65 -2.65
CA SER A 168 15.12 -4.97 -4.07
C SER A 168 15.39 -3.71 -4.88
N THR A 169 16.44 -3.76 -5.69
CA THR A 169 16.74 -2.77 -6.73
C THR A 169 16.01 -3.07 -8.05
N GLY A 170 15.27 -4.18 -8.13
CA GLY A 170 14.58 -4.62 -9.34
C GLY A 170 13.33 -3.81 -9.69
N GLY A 171 12.85 -2.96 -8.77
CA GLY A 171 11.71 -2.08 -9.02
C GLY A 171 10.50 -2.83 -9.60
N GLY A 172 10.04 -2.38 -10.77
CA GLY A 172 8.94 -3.02 -11.52
C GLY A 172 9.24 -4.45 -11.98
N ALA A 173 10.50 -4.81 -12.27
CA ALA A 173 10.86 -6.16 -12.71
C ALA A 173 10.59 -7.22 -11.63
N LEU A 174 10.72 -6.86 -10.34
CA LEU A 174 10.34 -7.74 -9.24
C LEU A 174 8.84 -8.05 -9.27
N LEU A 175 8.00 -7.04 -9.53
CA LEU A 175 6.56 -7.23 -9.64
C LEU A 175 6.20 -8.06 -10.88
N GLU A 176 6.84 -7.80 -12.02
CA GLU A 176 6.64 -8.60 -13.23
C GLU A 176 6.98 -10.08 -13.02
N TYR A 177 8.06 -10.34 -12.29
CA TYR A 177 8.41 -11.70 -11.89
C TYR A 177 7.33 -12.34 -11.01
N PHE A 178 6.79 -11.62 -10.03
CA PHE A 178 5.67 -12.09 -9.19
C PHE A 178 4.34 -12.22 -9.95
N GLU A 179 4.16 -11.48 -11.05
CA GLU A 179 3.05 -11.67 -11.99
C GLU A 179 3.20 -12.96 -12.80
N GLY A 180 4.35 -13.64 -12.71
CA GLY A 180 4.67 -14.86 -13.44
C GLY A 180 5.16 -14.60 -14.86
N LYS A 181 5.57 -13.36 -15.17
CA LYS A 181 6.21 -13.05 -16.45
C LYS A 181 7.61 -13.65 -16.47
N VAL A 182 7.99 -14.20 -17.62
CA VAL A 182 9.36 -14.64 -17.85
C VAL A 182 10.21 -13.39 -18.10
N LEU A 183 11.11 -13.08 -17.17
CA LEU A 183 12.05 -11.98 -17.34
C LEU A 183 13.11 -12.36 -18.38
N PRO A 184 13.23 -11.67 -19.52
CA PRO A 184 14.15 -12.05 -20.59
C PRO A 184 15.61 -12.17 -20.12
N GLY A 185 16.04 -11.27 -19.22
CA GLY A 185 17.39 -11.29 -18.66
C GLY A 185 17.67 -12.45 -17.71
N VAL A 186 16.65 -12.97 -17.01
CA VAL A 186 16.80 -14.17 -16.15
C VAL A 186 16.85 -15.42 -17.02
N LYS A 187 15.94 -15.52 -18.00
CA LYS A 187 15.89 -16.64 -18.94
C LYS A 187 17.19 -16.83 -19.72
N ALA A 188 17.90 -15.75 -20.04
CA ALA A 188 19.17 -15.83 -20.77
C ALA A 188 20.32 -16.43 -19.95
N LEU A 189 20.16 -16.58 -18.63
CA LEU A 189 21.16 -17.15 -17.72
C LEU A 189 20.86 -18.61 -17.34
N GLU A 190 19.69 -19.14 -17.72
CA GLU A 190 19.29 -20.54 -17.58
C GLU A 190 19.81 -21.40 -18.74
#